data_AF-A0A7D9KEA1-F1
#
_entry.id   AF-A0A7D9KEA1-F1
#
_cell.length_a   1.000
_cell.length_b   1.000
_cell.length_c   1.000
_cell.angle_alpha   90.00
_cell.angle_beta   90.00
_cell.angle_gamma   90.00
#
_symmetry.space_group_name_H-M   'P 1'
#
loop_
_entity.id
_entity.type
_entity.pdbx_description
1 polymer ?
#
loop_
_entity_poly.entity_id
_entity_poly.type
_entity_poly.pdbx_seq_one_letter_code
_entity_poly.pdbx_strand_id
1 'polypeptide(L)'
;MAEVDLIGIALFIPANLKEEQAIRHYFHSGFEHNVILQFLSRYHGITMSSRTLCYRLKQFGLSRRHAPEEIDEERVAHLIRQELNGDGCLLRYCAMRRLIRRKYHGKVPRRVVQRLLREIHPEGSNERRSHRLKRREYNNPGPNFCWHADGYDKLRPHGFPIHG
;
A
#
# COMPACT_ATOMS: atom_id res chain seq x y z
N MET A 1 20.76 -20.50 4.19
CA MET A 1 19.73 -21.22 4.97
C MET A 1 19.08 -20.19 5.87
N ALA A 2 17.82 -19.78 5.75
CA ALA A 2 16.66 -20.20 4.98
C ALA A 2 16.05 -18.90 4.39
N GLU A 3 15.54 -18.80 3.16
CA GLU A 3 14.55 -19.62 2.43
C GLU A 3 13.13 -19.62 3.03
N VAL A 4 12.87 -18.78 4.03
CA VAL A 4 11.52 -18.55 4.55
C VAL A 4 11.28 -17.05 4.59
N ASP A 5 10.36 -16.59 3.73
CA ASP A 5 9.56 -15.34 3.82
C ASP A 5 9.18 -14.77 2.44
N LEU A 6 9.39 -15.53 1.36
CA LEU A 6 8.69 -15.31 0.08
C LEU A 6 7.33 -16.01 -0.01
N ILE A 7 6.95 -16.80 1.01
CA ILE A 7 5.73 -17.64 0.99
C ILE A 7 4.49 -16.86 1.48
N GLY A 8 4.65 -15.79 2.28
CA GLY A 8 3.52 -15.06 2.88
C GLY A 8 2.76 -14.09 1.98
N ILE A 9 3.33 -13.69 0.83
CA ILE A 9 2.63 -12.86 -0.19
C ILE A 9 2.23 -13.71 -1.42
N ALA A 10 2.75 -14.93 -1.53
CA ALA A 10 2.57 -15.81 -2.68
C ALA A 10 1.37 -16.78 -2.59
N LEU A 11 0.62 -16.82 -1.48
CA LEU A 11 -0.43 -17.82 -1.26
C LEU A 11 -1.88 -17.38 -1.56
N PHE A 12 -2.08 -16.37 -2.41
CA PHE A 12 -3.36 -16.19 -3.10
C PHE A 12 -3.18 -15.61 -4.51
N ILE A 13 -2.35 -16.26 -5.31
CA ILE A 13 -2.34 -15.99 -6.76
C ILE A 13 -2.74 -17.29 -7.43
N PRO A 14 -4.04 -17.50 -7.73
CA PRO A 14 -4.43 -18.64 -8.54
C PRO A 14 -3.71 -18.52 -9.87
N ALA A 15 -2.99 -19.58 -10.26
CA ALA A 15 -2.22 -19.70 -11.50
C ALA A 15 -3.07 -19.59 -12.80
N ASN A 16 -4.33 -19.16 -12.67
CA ASN A 16 -5.33 -19.04 -13.72
C ASN A 16 -6.08 -17.69 -13.62
N LEU A 17 -5.43 -16.65 -13.11
CA LEU A 17 -5.98 -15.31 -13.08
C LEU A 17 -6.08 -14.80 -14.54
N LYS A 18 -7.30 -14.57 -15.04
CA LYS A 18 -7.53 -14.04 -16.40
C LYS A 18 -6.69 -12.77 -16.58
N GLU A 19 -6.07 -12.57 -17.76
CA GLU A 19 -5.17 -11.44 -18.10
C GLU A 19 -5.58 -10.10 -17.45
N GLU A 20 -6.88 -9.77 -17.53
CA GLU A 20 -7.50 -8.58 -16.96
C GLU A 20 -7.31 -8.43 -15.44
N GLN A 21 -7.48 -9.50 -14.68
CA GLN A 21 -7.35 -9.51 -13.22
C GLN A 21 -5.89 -9.27 -12.79
N ALA A 22 -4.92 -9.87 -13.51
CA ALA A 22 -3.50 -9.67 -13.24
C ALA A 22 -3.09 -8.21 -13.53
N ILE A 23 -3.54 -7.67 -14.67
CA ILE A 23 -3.31 -6.27 -15.04
C ILE A 23 -3.91 -5.32 -13.99
N ARG A 24 -5.16 -5.55 -13.57
CA ARG A 24 -5.82 -4.76 -12.51
C ARG A 24 -5.01 -4.78 -11.22
N HIS A 25 -4.63 -5.97 -10.75
CA HIS A 25 -3.88 -6.13 -9.51
C HIS A 25 -2.57 -5.32 -9.50
N TYR A 26 -1.75 -5.47 -10.54
CA TYR A 26 -0.47 -4.76 -10.60
C TYR A 26 -0.64 -3.25 -10.83
N PHE A 27 -1.64 -2.85 -11.62
CA PHE A 27 -1.97 -1.44 -11.81
C PHE A 27 -2.38 -0.76 -10.49
N HIS A 28 -3.26 -1.39 -9.73
CA HIS A 28 -3.74 -0.87 -8.44
C HIS A 28 -2.68 -0.88 -7.34
N SER A 29 -1.74 -1.83 -7.39
CA SER A 29 -0.55 -1.83 -6.54
C SER A 29 0.37 -0.61 -6.77
N GLY A 30 0.20 0.05 -7.92
CA GLY A 30 0.86 1.30 -8.29
C GLY A 30 2.19 1.10 -9.02
N PHE A 31 2.40 -0.07 -9.62
CA PHE A 31 3.61 -0.34 -10.41
C PHE A 31 3.62 0.47 -11.72
N GLU A 32 4.82 0.80 -12.18
CA GLU A 32 5.08 1.41 -13.49
C GLU A 32 4.76 0.41 -14.63
N HIS A 33 4.46 0.90 -15.83
CA HIS A 33 4.08 0.03 -16.95
C HIS A 33 5.14 -1.03 -17.29
N ASN A 34 6.42 -0.66 -17.27
CA ASN A 34 7.53 -1.59 -17.54
C ASN A 34 7.59 -2.73 -16.49
N VAL A 35 7.37 -2.40 -15.21
CA VAL A 35 7.35 -3.37 -14.12
C VAL A 35 6.13 -4.31 -14.26
N ILE A 36 4.97 -3.77 -14.63
CA ILE A 36 3.78 -4.58 -14.91
C ILE A 36 4.06 -5.59 -16.02
N LEU A 37 4.70 -5.18 -17.13
CA LEU A 37 5.07 -6.09 -18.23
C LEU A 37 6.00 -7.21 -17.76
N GLN A 38 7.03 -6.87 -16.97
CA GLN A 38 7.95 -7.85 -16.41
C GLN A 38 7.25 -8.85 -15.49
N PHE A 39 6.30 -8.39 -14.68
CA PHE A 39 5.52 -9.27 -13.79
C PHE A 39 4.55 -10.16 -14.55
N LEU A 40 3.89 -9.64 -15.59
CA LEU A 40 3.02 -10.44 -16.46
C LEU A 40 3.81 -11.55 -17.16
N SER A 41 4.99 -11.23 -17.68
CA SER A 41 5.86 -12.22 -18.33
C SER A 41 6.38 -13.26 -17.33
N ARG A 42 6.93 -12.82 -16.19
CA ARG A 42 7.59 -13.69 -15.21
C ARG A 42 6.64 -14.57 -14.40
N TYR A 43 5.49 -14.04 -14.00
CA TYR A 43 4.58 -14.73 -13.07
C TYR A 43 3.31 -15.27 -13.72
N HIS A 44 2.91 -14.76 -14.89
CA HIS A 44 1.68 -15.18 -15.57
C HIS A 44 1.94 -15.78 -16.96
N GLY A 45 3.18 -15.79 -17.45
CA GLY A 45 3.53 -16.27 -18.80
C GLY A 45 2.96 -15.39 -19.92
N ILE A 46 2.43 -14.21 -19.60
CA ILE A 46 1.78 -13.31 -20.56
C ILE A 46 2.82 -12.33 -21.09
N THR A 47 3.24 -12.52 -22.34
CA THR A 47 4.16 -11.61 -23.01
C THR A 47 3.37 -10.64 -23.89
N MET A 48 3.51 -9.34 -23.65
CA MET A 48 2.84 -8.31 -24.45
C MET A 48 3.68 -7.05 -24.59
N SER A 49 3.36 -6.24 -25.59
CA SER A 49 4.01 -4.94 -25.80
C SER A 49 3.45 -3.87 -24.84
N SER A 50 4.23 -2.81 -24.60
CA SER A 50 3.75 -1.62 -23.87
C SER A 50 2.50 -1.00 -24.50
N ARG A 51 2.37 -1.06 -25.84
CA ARG A 51 1.19 -0.58 -26.56
C ARG A 51 -0.05 -1.43 -26.26
N THR A 52 0.12 -2.75 -26.21
CA THR A 52 -0.94 -3.70 -25.86
C THR A 52 -1.41 -3.45 -24.43
N LEU A 53 -0.48 -3.31 -23.47
CA LEU A 53 -0.81 -2.97 -22.09
C LEU A 53 -1.59 -1.65 -22.01
N CYS A 54 -1.16 -0.60 -22.72
CA CYS A 54 -1.85 0.68 -22.75
C CYS A 54 -3.28 0.55 -23.30
N TYR A 55 -3.48 -0.25 -24.34
CA TYR A 55 -4.80 -0.53 -24.90
C TYR A 55 -5.70 -1.28 -23.91
N ARG A 56 -5.18 -2.34 -23.27
CA ARG A 56 -5.89 -3.10 -22.22
C ARG A 56 -6.29 -2.22 -21.04
N LEU A 57 -5.37 -1.38 -20.56
CA LEU A 57 -5.66 -0.43 -19.47
C LEU A 57 -6.82 0.51 -19.84
N LYS A 58 -6.89 0.99 -21.09
CA LYS A 58 -8.03 1.78 -21.57
C LYS A 58 -9.32 0.97 -21.63
N GLN A 59 -9.28 -0.25 -22.16
CA GLN A 59 -10.45 -1.15 -22.19
C GLN A 59 -11.01 -1.42 -20.79
N PHE A 60 -10.14 -1.53 -19.79
CA PHE A 60 -10.53 -1.77 -18.40
C PHE A 60 -10.87 -0.49 -17.61
N GLY A 61 -10.85 0.69 -18.24
CA GLY A 61 -11.10 1.98 -17.56
C GLY A 61 -9.99 2.40 -16.59
N LEU A 62 -8.80 1.82 -16.69
CA LEU A 62 -7.69 2.03 -15.77
C LEU A 62 -6.82 3.21 -16.24
N SER A 63 -7.07 4.39 -15.67
CA SER A 63 -6.22 5.59 -15.88
C SER A 63 -5.50 6.02 -14.60
N ARG A 64 -4.23 6.43 -14.69
CA ARG A 64 -3.51 7.03 -13.55
C ARG A 64 -3.83 8.51 -13.37
N ARG A 65 -4.26 9.19 -14.43
CA ARG A 65 -4.73 10.59 -14.35
C ARG A 65 -6.09 10.61 -13.68
N HIS A 66 -6.28 11.53 -12.74
CA HIS A 66 -7.59 11.84 -12.21
C HIS A 66 -8.44 12.43 -13.33
N ALA A 67 -9.53 11.75 -13.70
CA ALA A 67 -10.71 12.50 -14.11
C ALA A 67 -11.27 13.17 -12.83
N PRO A 68 -11.84 14.37 -12.92
CA PRO A 68 -12.60 14.97 -11.83
C PRO A 68 -13.95 14.24 -11.69
N GLU A 69 -13.92 12.91 -11.54
CA GLU A 69 -15.07 12.21 -11.00
C GLU A 69 -15.31 12.75 -9.59
N GLU A 70 -16.58 13.01 -9.30
CA GLU A 70 -17.06 13.49 -8.01
C GLU A 70 -16.51 12.56 -6.93
N ILE A 71 -15.60 13.08 -6.10
CA ILE A 71 -14.98 12.29 -5.05
C ILE A 71 -16.07 12.10 -4.01
N ASP A 72 -16.49 10.85 -3.83
CA ASP A 72 -17.33 10.44 -2.72
C ASP A 72 -16.54 10.60 -1.40
N GLU A 73 -16.60 11.80 -0.84
CA GLU A 73 -15.91 12.14 0.39
C GLU A 73 -16.43 11.35 1.58
N GLU A 74 -17.71 10.94 1.57
CA GLU A 74 -18.32 10.14 2.62
C GLU A 74 -17.70 8.74 2.66
N ARG A 75 -17.55 8.09 1.49
CA ARG A 75 -16.81 6.83 1.40
C ARG A 75 -15.37 6.98 1.85
N VAL A 76 -14.68 8.06 1.47
CA VAL A 76 -13.30 8.30 1.92
C VAL A 76 -13.23 8.48 3.44
N ALA A 77 -14.16 9.22 4.03
CA ALA A 77 -14.26 9.41 5.47
C ALA A 77 -14.51 8.07 6.19
N HIS A 78 -15.41 7.23 5.67
CA HIS A 78 -15.65 5.89 6.20
C HIS A 78 -14.37 5.03 6.19
N LEU A 79 -13.66 4.99 5.06
CA LEU A 79 -12.40 4.25 4.94
C LEU A 79 -11.33 4.76 5.92
N ILE A 80 -11.24 6.08 6.11
CA ILE A 80 -10.32 6.67 7.09
C ILE A 80 -10.68 6.21 8.51
N ARG A 81 -11.96 6.28 8.91
CA ARG A 81 -12.40 5.81 10.23
C ARG A 81 -12.07 4.33 10.45
N GLN A 82 -12.34 3.50 9.44
CA GLN A 82 -12.04 2.07 9.51
C GLN A 82 -10.54 1.80 9.73
N GLU A 83 -9.65 2.53 9.05
CA GLU A 83 -8.20 2.38 9.22
C GLU A 83 -7.68 2.94 10.55
N LEU A 84 -8.29 4.01 11.05
CA LEU A 84 -7.93 4.58 12.35
C LEU A 84 -8.26 3.63 13.52
N ASN A 85 -9.23 2.74 13.36
CA ASN A 85 -9.56 1.70 14.36
C ASN A 85 -8.54 0.56 14.42
N GLY A 86 -7.52 0.55 13.56
CA GLY A 86 -6.43 -0.44 13.58
C GLY A 86 -5.05 0.19 13.49
N ASP A 87 -4.16 -0.44 12.74
CA ASP A 87 -2.77 0.00 12.55
C ASP A 87 -2.63 1.37 11.87
N GLY A 88 -3.72 1.85 11.25
CA GLY A 88 -3.78 3.12 10.56
C GLY A 88 -3.79 4.35 11.47
N CYS A 89 -4.03 4.20 12.78
CA CYS A 89 -4.07 5.30 13.75
C CYS A 89 -2.78 6.17 13.77
N LEU A 90 -1.63 5.54 13.55
CA LEU A 90 -0.33 6.22 13.57
C LEU A 90 0.02 6.86 12.21
N LEU A 91 -0.75 6.61 11.15
CA LEU A 91 -0.42 7.05 9.81
C LEU A 91 -0.64 8.55 9.63
N ARG A 92 0.34 9.20 8.99
CA ARG A 92 0.19 10.57 8.48
C ARG A 92 -0.69 10.57 7.23
N TYR A 93 -1.26 11.73 6.87
CA TYR A 93 -2.15 11.84 5.71
C TYR A 93 -1.54 11.35 4.38
N CYS A 94 -0.22 11.52 4.15
CA CYS A 94 0.45 10.97 2.96
C CYS A 94 0.43 9.43 2.95
N ALA A 95 0.65 8.81 4.11
CA ALA A 95 0.65 7.36 4.26
C ALA A 95 -0.79 6.82 4.18
N MET A 96 -1.76 7.48 4.82
CA MET A 96 -3.19 7.17 4.71
C MET A 96 -3.66 7.24 3.26
N ARG A 97 -3.31 8.30 2.52
CA ARG A 97 -3.63 8.41 1.08
C ARG A 97 -3.02 7.25 0.28
N ARG A 98 -1.77 6.89 0.56
CA ARG A 98 -1.11 5.77 -0.12
C ARG A 98 -1.81 4.45 0.18
N LEU A 99 -2.22 4.25 1.43
CA LEU A 99 -2.97 3.09 1.88
C LEU A 99 -4.32 3.01 1.16
N ILE A 100 -5.11 4.09 1.16
CA ILE A 100 -6.42 4.14 0.48
C ILE A 100 -6.28 3.79 -1.01
N ARG A 101 -5.26 4.32 -1.66
CA ARG A 101 -4.98 4.02 -3.07
C ARG A 101 -4.62 2.55 -3.30
N ARG A 102 -3.86 1.94 -2.40
CA ARG A 102 -3.37 0.55 -2.57
C ARG A 102 -4.42 -0.49 -2.17
N LYS A 103 -5.01 -0.33 -0.98
CA LYS A 103 -5.93 -1.30 -0.36
C LYS A 103 -7.35 -1.18 -0.90
N TYR A 104 -7.85 0.05 -1.06
CA TYR A 104 -9.24 0.30 -1.46
C TYR A 104 -9.37 0.77 -2.91
N HIS A 105 -8.25 0.89 -3.63
CA HIS A 105 -8.19 1.35 -5.03
C HIS A 105 -8.78 2.76 -5.24
N GLY A 106 -8.94 3.53 -4.16
CA GLY A 106 -9.50 4.88 -4.18
C GLY A 106 -8.48 5.92 -4.61
N LYS A 107 -8.79 6.65 -5.69
CA LYS A 107 -7.98 7.80 -6.11
C LYS A 107 -8.48 9.04 -5.40
N VAL A 108 -7.77 9.45 -4.34
CA VAL A 108 -8.14 10.62 -3.55
C VAL A 108 -7.05 11.70 -3.63
N PRO A 109 -7.41 12.99 -3.86
CA PRO A 109 -6.48 14.09 -3.75
C PRO A 109 -5.90 14.21 -2.34
N ARG A 110 -4.65 14.65 -2.25
CA ARG A 110 -3.96 14.87 -0.96
C ARG A 110 -4.73 15.84 -0.06
N ARG A 111 -5.28 16.91 -0.63
CA ARG A 111 -5.99 17.96 0.12
C ARG A 111 -7.22 17.41 0.83
N VAL A 112 -8.00 16.55 0.16
CA VAL A 112 -9.21 15.91 0.72
C VAL A 112 -8.85 15.02 1.91
N VAL A 113 -7.88 14.09 1.73
CA VAL A 113 -7.45 13.20 2.84
C VAL A 113 -6.92 13.99 4.03
N GLN A 114 -6.17 15.08 3.78
CA GLN A 114 -5.64 15.93 4.84
C GLN A 114 -6.74 16.67 5.60
N ARG A 115 -7.76 17.19 4.90
CA ARG A 115 -8.93 17.85 5.51
C ARG A 115 -9.72 16.86 6.36
N LEU A 116 -10.14 15.75 5.75
CA LEU A 116 -10.93 14.71 6.43
C LEU A 116 -10.21 14.14 7.65
N LEU A 117 -8.90 13.89 7.59
CA LEU A 117 -8.15 13.41 8.75
C LEU A 117 -8.09 14.43 9.91
N ARG A 118 -8.04 15.73 9.60
CA ARG A 118 -8.07 16.77 10.64
C ARG A 118 -9.43 16.86 11.32
N GLU A 119 -10.50 16.66 10.55
CA GLU A 119 -11.87 16.66 11.05
C GLU A 119 -12.18 15.39 11.87
N ILE A 120 -11.78 14.22 11.37
CA ILE A 120 -12.08 12.92 11.97
C ILE A 120 -11.17 12.63 13.18
N HIS A 121 -9.90 13.01 13.13
CA HIS A 121 -8.91 12.64 14.15
C HIS A 121 -7.97 13.82 14.50
N PRO A 122 -8.53 14.90 15.09
CA PRO A 122 -7.76 16.09 15.47
C PRO A 122 -6.67 15.77 16.50
N GLU A 123 -6.94 14.83 17.42
CA GLU A 123 -6.01 14.42 18.48
C GLU A 123 -4.67 13.95 17.92
N GLY A 124 -4.68 13.05 16.92
CA GLY A 124 -3.44 12.57 16.30
C GLY A 124 -2.69 13.64 15.51
N SER A 125 -3.35 14.74 15.12
CA SER A 125 -2.62 15.91 14.60
C SER A 125 -1.94 16.68 15.73
N ASN A 126 -2.61 16.84 16.87
CA ASN A 126 -2.09 17.53 18.05
C ASN A 126 -0.96 16.74 18.74
N GLU A 127 -1.11 15.42 18.92
CA GLU A 127 -0.08 14.52 19.47
C GLU A 127 1.22 14.59 18.66
N ARG A 128 1.14 14.68 17.33
CA ARG A 128 2.33 14.83 16.50
C ARG A 128 2.95 16.22 16.63
N ARG A 129 2.13 17.25 16.82
CA ARG A 129 2.58 18.64 17.04
C ARG A 129 3.25 18.81 18.41
N SER A 130 2.88 18.01 19.41
CA SER A 130 3.52 18.03 20.73
C SER A 130 4.89 17.36 20.77
N HIS A 131 5.36 16.81 19.63
CA HIS A 131 6.65 16.11 19.49
C HIS A 131 6.79 14.90 20.44
N ARG A 132 5.67 14.33 20.88
CA ARG A 132 5.66 13.14 21.73
C ARG A 132 5.61 11.88 20.86
N LEU A 133 6.54 10.96 21.08
CA LEU A 133 6.55 9.67 20.40
C LEU A 133 5.45 8.76 20.97
N LYS A 134 4.44 8.44 20.17
CA LYS A 134 3.46 7.39 20.48
C LYS A 134 4.03 6.04 20.04
N ARG A 135 4.31 5.17 21.01
CA ARG A 135 4.77 3.80 20.75
C ARG A 135 3.58 2.88 20.52
N ARG A 136 3.79 1.80 19.77
CA ARG A 136 2.81 0.73 19.62
C ARG A 136 2.74 -0.06 20.92
N GLU A 137 1.54 -0.44 21.33
CA GLU A 137 1.33 -1.37 22.43
C GLU A 137 1.32 -2.79 21.87
N TYR A 138 2.16 -3.66 22.46
CA TYR A 138 2.25 -5.06 22.07
C TYR A 138 1.63 -5.91 23.17
N ASN A 139 0.49 -6.52 22.88
CA ASN A 139 -0.10 -7.53 23.75
C ASN A 139 0.48 -8.88 23.36
N ASN A 140 1.37 -9.41 24.19
CA ASN A 140 2.04 -10.68 23.96
C ASN A 140 1.46 -11.78 24.88
N PRO A 141 0.74 -12.79 24.37
CA PRO A 141 0.14 -13.86 25.17
C PRO A 141 1.13 -14.86 25.77
N GLY A 142 2.41 -14.83 25.37
CA GLY A 142 3.43 -15.70 26.00
C GLY A 142 4.84 -15.58 25.43
N PRO A 143 5.81 -16.33 25.99
CA PRO A 143 7.16 -16.40 25.47
C PRO A 143 7.18 -16.88 24.01
N ASN A 144 8.08 -16.34 23.18
CA ASN A 144 8.24 -16.67 21.75
C ASN A 144 7.05 -16.39 20.81
N PHE A 145 5.98 -15.72 21.26
CA PHE A 145 4.85 -15.42 20.39
C PHE A 145 5.10 -14.23 19.44
N CYS A 146 6.00 -13.29 19.78
CA CYS A 146 6.43 -12.22 18.89
C CYS A 146 7.95 -12.08 18.90
N TRP A 147 8.56 -12.09 17.71
CA TRP A 147 9.98 -11.86 17.49
C TRP A 147 10.14 -10.54 16.74
N HIS A 148 11.01 -9.67 17.24
CA HIS A 148 11.39 -8.45 16.55
C HIS A 148 12.83 -8.60 16.04
N ALA A 149 12.99 -8.62 14.73
CA ALA A 149 14.27 -8.44 14.06
C ALA A 149 14.43 -6.95 13.73
N ASP A 150 15.46 -6.30 14.27
CA ASP A 150 15.77 -4.89 13.97
C ASP A 150 17.09 -4.78 13.20
N GLY A 151 17.10 -3.90 12.20
CA GLY A 151 18.25 -3.69 11.34
C GLY A 151 19.15 -2.60 11.90
N TYR A 152 20.46 -2.87 11.99
CA TYR A 152 21.42 -1.85 12.35
C TYR A 152 21.76 -0.97 11.14
N ASP A 153 20.94 0.08 10.97
CA ASP A 153 20.99 0.94 9.78
C ASP A 153 22.10 2.00 9.80
N LYS A 154 22.95 2.07 10.85
CA LYS A 154 24.00 3.10 10.92
C LYS A 154 25.03 2.99 9.79
N LEU A 155 25.27 1.78 9.30
CA LEU A 155 26.21 1.52 8.20
C LEU A 155 25.53 1.48 6.81
N ARG A 156 24.21 1.69 6.76
CA ARG A 156 23.45 1.74 5.51
C ARG A 156 23.96 2.81 4.53
N PRO A 157 24.36 4.03 4.95
CA PRO A 157 24.96 5.01 4.04
C PRO A 157 26.26 4.53 3.38
N HIS A 158 26.95 3.58 4.01
CA HIS A 158 28.19 2.98 3.51
C HIS A 158 27.97 1.67 2.75
N GLY A 159 26.72 1.28 2.49
CA GLY A 159 26.39 0.08 1.72
C GLY A 159 26.43 -1.23 2.51
N PHE A 160 26.59 -1.18 3.84
CA PHE A 160 26.62 -2.37 4.70
C PHE A 160 25.41 -2.40 5.64
N PRO A 161 24.21 -2.76 5.14
CA PRO A 161 23.08 -2.99 6.01
C PRO A 161 23.31 -4.28 6.81
N ILE A 162 23.31 -4.19 8.14
CA ILE A 162 23.38 -5.35 9.03
C ILE A 162 21.96 -5.63 9.52
N HIS A 163 21.50 -6.85 9.28
CA HIS A 163 20.22 -7.34 9.77
C HIS A 163 20.51 -8.46 10.79
N GLY A 164 19.77 -8.47 11.90
CA GLY A 164 19.85 -9.47 12.96
C GLY A 164 18.48 -10.07 13.26
#